data_AF-A0A920W101-F1
#
_entry.id   AF-A0A920W101-F1
#
_cell.length_a   1.000
_cell.length_b   1.000
_cell.length_c   1.000
_cell.angle_alpha   90.00
_cell.angle_beta   90.00
_cell.angle_gamma   90.00
#
_symmetry.space_group_name_H-M   'P 1'
#
loop_
_entity.id
_entity.type
_entity.pdbx_description
1 polymer ?
#
loop_
_entity_poly.entity_id
_entity_poly.type
_entity_poly.pdbx_seq_one_letter_code
_entity_poly.pdbx_strand_id
1 'polypeptide(L)'
;MVEMVLGGKINKEIVSLINRHGGNAVGITGKDGDLIMAKRPKKGKKQSAETNRPEIIDLGLVGEITKVNPRILETLDKNEFVPGIAPIGKGGDGRALNINADFVASKIASALKAEKLILMTDTEGVKNKTGNFNRGLPKKKLQQ
;
A
#
# COMPACT_ATOMS: atom_id res chain seq x y z
N MET A 1 -16.37 -6.13 4.66
CA MET A 1 -16.84 -4.83 4.15
C MET A 1 -15.71 -4.04 3.48
N VAL A 2 -14.58 -3.78 4.15
CA VAL A 2 -13.46 -2.98 3.59
C VAL A 2 -12.87 -3.56 2.30
N GLU A 3 -12.68 -4.89 2.20
CA GLU A 3 -12.19 -5.54 0.98
C GLU A 3 -13.12 -5.30 -0.23
N MET A 4 -14.45 -5.39 -0.03
CA MET A 4 -15.43 -5.16 -1.10
C MET A 4 -15.46 -3.69 -1.54
N VAL A 5 -15.22 -2.73 -0.64
CA VAL A 5 -15.17 -1.31 -0.99
C VAL A 5 -13.89 -0.97 -1.74
N LEU A 6 -12.72 -1.39 -1.22
CA LEU A 6 -11.43 -1.05 -1.81
C LEU A 6 -11.18 -1.81 -3.12
N GLY A 7 -11.34 -3.14 -3.13
CA GLY A 7 -11.08 -3.98 -4.30
C GLY A 7 -12.24 -4.03 -5.29
N GLY A 8 -13.48 -3.85 -4.81
CA GLY A 8 -14.69 -3.96 -5.63
C GLY A 8 -15.18 -2.63 -6.20
N LYS A 9 -15.38 -1.61 -5.36
CA LYS A 9 -15.96 -0.34 -5.80
C LYS A 9 -14.90 0.65 -6.27
N ILE A 10 -14.04 1.11 -5.35
CA ILE A 10 -13.09 2.20 -5.61
C ILE A 10 -12.07 1.80 -6.68
N ASN A 11 -11.50 0.60 -6.59
CA ASN A 11 -10.56 0.10 -7.60
C ASN A 11 -11.18 0.07 -9.00
N LYS A 12 -12.44 -0.35 -9.12
CA LYS A 12 -13.12 -0.45 -10.42
C LYS A 12 -13.57 0.90 -10.94
N GLU A 13 -13.95 1.84 -10.08
CA GLU A 13 -14.23 3.23 -10.48
C GLU A 13 -12.98 3.90 -11.09
N ILE A 14 -11.82 3.77 -10.44
CA ILE A 14 -10.54 4.32 -10.95
C ILE A 14 -10.18 3.68 -12.30
N VAL A 15 -10.25 2.35 -12.39
CA VAL A 15 -9.98 1.62 -13.64
C VAL A 15 -10.91 2.06 -14.76
N SER A 16 -12.21 2.20 -14.46
CA SER A 16 -13.19 2.68 -15.43
C SER A 16 -12.89 4.10 -15.91
N LEU A 17 -12.42 4.99 -15.03
CA LEU A 17 -12.04 6.35 -15.41
C LEU A 17 -10.81 6.34 -16.34
N ILE A 18 -9.77 5.57 -16.01
CA ILE A 18 -8.58 5.45 -16.88
C ILE A 18 -8.98 4.95 -18.27
N ASN A 19 -9.81 3.91 -18.32
CA ASN A 19 -10.25 3.31 -19.59
C ASN A 19 -11.13 4.27 -20.41
N ARG A 20 -11.99 5.05 -19.75
CA ARG A 20 -12.81 6.08 -20.40
C ARG A 20 -11.96 7.16 -21.08
N HIS A 21 -10.76 7.41 -20.57
CA HIS A 21 -9.81 8.37 -21.14
C HIS A 21 -8.78 7.73 -22.09
N GLY A 22 -9.03 6.50 -22.57
CA GLY A 22 -8.21 5.83 -23.59
C GLY A 22 -7.03 5.02 -23.03
N GLY A 23 -6.91 4.89 -21.71
CA GLY A 23 -5.95 3.96 -21.11
C GLY A 23 -6.40 2.50 -21.19
N ASN A 24 -5.46 1.59 -20.93
CA ASN A 24 -5.74 0.15 -20.86
C ASN A 24 -5.49 -0.38 -19.45
N ALA A 25 -6.36 -0.03 -18.50
CA ALA A 25 -6.21 -0.36 -17.09
C ALA A 25 -6.92 -1.67 -16.69
N VAL A 26 -6.28 -2.40 -15.77
CA VAL A 26 -6.82 -3.60 -15.15
C VAL A 26 -6.76 -3.46 -13.63
N GLY A 27 -7.89 -3.72 -12.98
CA GLY A 27 -8.00 -3.65 -11.53
C GLY A 27 -7.71 -4.99 -10.86
N ILE A 28 -6.66 -5.04 -10.05
CA ILE A 28 -6.25 -6.20 -9.24
C ILE A 28 -6.12 -5.83 -7.76
N THR A 29 -5.99 -6.85 -6.92
CA THR A 29 -5.65 -6.76 -5.51
C THR A 29 -4.29 -7.42 -5.28
N GLY A 30 -3.70 -7.23 -4.10
CA GLY A 30 -2.48 -7.98 -3.76
C GLY A 30 -2.68 -9.48 -3.55
N LYS A 31 -3.92 -10.00 -3.57
CA LYS A 31 -4.17 -11.46 -3.55
C LYS A 31 -3.96 -12.10 -4.93
N ASP A 32 -4.15 -11.33 -6.00
CA ASP A 32 -4.10 -11.84 -7.36
C ASP A 32 -2.66 -12.20 -7.74
N GLY A 33 -2.45 -13.44 -8.17
CA GLY A 33 -1.10 -13.97 -8.48
C GLY A 33 -0.14 -14.01 -7.28
N ASP A 34 -0.66 -14.00 -6.05
CA ASP A 34 0.11 -13.88 -4.81
C ASP A 34 1.04 -12.64 -4.81
N LEU A 35 0.58 -11.53 -5.41
CA LEU A 35 1.33 -10.28 -5.54
C LEU A 35 1.84 -9.76 -4.19
N ILE A 36 1.02 -9.83 -3.13
CA ILE A 36 1.34 -9.37 -1.79
C ILE A 36 0.99 -10.46 -0.77
N MET A 37 2.02 -11.06 -0.18
CA MET A 37 1.87 -11.94 0.98
C MET A 37 2.03 -11.13 2.26
N ALA A 38 1.16 -11.34 3.23
CA ALA A 38 1.15 -10.60 4.48
C ALA A 38 0.94 -11.51 5.69
N LYS A 39 1.33 -11.02 6.86
CA LYS A 39 1.04 -11.64 8.16
C LYS A 39 0.33 -10.62 9.04
N ARG A 40 -0.45 -11.09 10.01
CA ARG A 40 -0.93 -10.20 11.06
C ARG A 40 0.28 -9.74 11.90
N PRO A 41 0.37 -8.45 12.26
CA PRO A 41 1.41 -7.99 13.16
C PRO A 41 1.29 -8.74 14.49
N LYS A 42 2.42 -9.02 15.15
CA LYS A 42 2.40 -9.58 16.50
C LYS A 42 1.65 -8.58 17.39
N LYS A 43 0.73 -9.07 18.22
CA LYS A 43 0.00 -8.24 19.21
C LYS A 43 1.00 -7.38 19.97
N GLY A 44 0.98 -6.08 19.71
CA GLY A 44 1.79 -5.12 20.45
C GLY A 44 1.23 -4.98 21.85
N LYS A 45 2.10 -4.97 22.85
CA LYS A 45 1.74 -4.42 24.17
C LYS A 45 2.02 -2.93 24.10
N LYS A 46 0.99 -2.10 24.09
CA LYS A 46 1.15 -0.65 24.35
C LYS A 46 0.72 -0.41 25.78
N GLN A 47 1.50 0.37 26.54
CA GLN A 47 1.04 0.89 27.81
C GLN A 47 -0.12 1.84 27.52
N SER A 48 -1.27 1.55 28.09
CA SER A 48 -2.38 2.49 28.11
C SER A 48 -1.94 3.74 28.87
N ALA A 49 -2.09 4.91 28.24
CA ALA A 49 -1.75 6.19 28.85
C ALA A 49 -2.61 6.48 30.09
N GLU A 50 -3.75 5.82 30.21
CA GLU A 50 -4.70 5.99 31.32
C GLU A 50 -4.45 5.00 32.46
N THR A 51 -4.04 3.76 32.17
CA THR A 51 -3.97 2.69 33.17
C THR A 51 -2.56 2.20 33.47
N ASN A 52 -1.54 2.66 32.73
CA ASN A 52 -0.15 2.18 32.81
C ASN A 52 0.00 0.64 32.69
N ARG A 53 -1.05 -0.05 32.20
CA ARG A 53 -1.05 -1.50 32.00
C ARG A 53 -0.83 -1.84 30.52
N PRO A 54 -0.17 -2.97 30.22
CA PRO A 54 -0.04 -3.44 28.85
C PRO A 54 -1.41 -3.89 28.32
N GLU A 55 -1.98 -3.11 27.41
CA GLU A 55 -3.18 -3.48 26.67
C GLU A 55 -2.79 -4.17 25.36
N ILE A 56 -3.53 -5.24 25.04
CA ILE A 56 -3.42 -5.92 23.74
C ILE A 56 -4.19 -5.07 22.73
N ILE A 57 -3.45 -4.43 21.81
CA ILE A 57 -4.09 -3.75 20.68
C ILE A 57 -4.40 -4.78 19.60
N ASP A 58 -5.67 -5.07 19.39
CA ASP A 58 -6.15 -5.81 18.22
C ASP A 58 -6.47 -4.83 17.09
N LEU A 59 -5.61 -4.80 16.07
CA LEU A 59 -5.79 -3.95 14.90
C LEU A 59 -6.77 -4.56 13.88
N GLY A 60 -7.39 -5.70 14.19
CA GLY A 60 -8.33 -6.38 13.30
C GLY A 60 -7.63 -7.02 12.09
N LEU A 61 -8.20 -6.86 10.89
CA LEU A 61 -7.68 -7.40 9.62
C LEU A 61 -6.58 -6.53 9.00
N VAL A 62 -5.63 -6.07 9.81
CA VAL A 62 -4.47 -5.29 9.33
C VAL A 62 -3.25 -6.22 9.16
N GLY A 63 -2.54 -6.08 8.05
CA GLY A 63 -1.39 -6.92 7.69
C GLY A 63 -0.08 -6.15 7.57
N GLU A 64 1.01 -6.87 7.81
CA GLU A 64 2.38 -6.46 7.47
C GLU A 64 2.86 -7.27 6.27
N ILE A 65 3.39 -6.59 5.24
CA ILE A 65 3.90 -7.24 4.03
C ILE A 65 5.11 -8.11 4.39
N THR A 66 5.04 -9.38 4.01
CA THR A 66 6.14 -10.34 4.17
C THR A 66 6.89 -10.58 2.87
N LYS A 67 6.19 -10.56 1.73
CA LYS A 67 6.77 -10.78 0.40
C LYS A 67 5.93 -10.06 -0.66
N VAL A 68 6.60 -9.55 -1.69
CA VAL A 68 5.98 -9.04 -2.92
C VAL A 68 6.47 -9.88 -4.10
N ASN A 69 5.55 -10.33 -4.94
CA ASN A 69 5.82 -11.06 -6.17
C ASN A 69 5.38 -10.21 -7.39
N PRO A 70 6.31 -9.51 -8.06
CA PRO A 70 5.95 -8.57 -9.12
C PRO A 70 5.56 -9.24 -10.45
N ARG A 71 5.64 -10.57 -10.56
CA ARG A 71 5.47 -11.29 -11.85
C ARG A 71 4.17 -10.94 -12.59
N ILE A 72 3.06 -10.77 -11.87
CA ILE A 72 1.79 -10.37 -12.48
C ILE A 72 1.88 -8.95 -13.06
N LEU A 73 2.56 -8.02 -12.37
CA LEU A 73 2.77 -6.65 -12.83
C LEU A 73 3.67 -6.61 -14.05
N GLU A 74 4.78 -7.35 -14.04
CA GLU A 74 5.68 -7.48 -15.20
C GLU A 74 4.97 -8.06 -16.43
N THR A 75 4.00 -8.96 -16.22
CA THR A 75 3.21 -9.53 -17.31
C THR A 75 2.23 -8.50 -17.87
N LEU A 76 1.55 -7.74 -17.00
CA LEU A 76 0.64 -6.66 -17.42
C LEU A 76 1.39 -5.55 -18.16
N ASP A 77 2.54 -5.13 -17.64
CA ASP A 77 3.40 -4.10 -18.23
C ASP A 77 3.88 -4.48 -19.64
N LYS A 78 4.32 -5.74 -19.83
CA LYS A 78 4.70 -6.28 -21.15
C LYS A 78 3.58 -6.26 -22.20
N ASN A 79 2.33 -6.19 -21.77
CA ASN A 79 1.16 -6.15 -22.64
C ASN A 79 0.46 -4.78 -22.58
N GLU A 80 1.20 -3.73 -22.18
CA GLU A 80 0.75 -2.34 -22.19
C GLU A 80 -0.50 -2.08 -21.34
N PHE A 81 -0.68 -2.87 -20.27
CA PHE A 81 -1.73 -2.64 -19.28
C PHE A 81 -1.26 -1.75 -18.14
N VAL A 82 -2.15 -0.88 -17.66
CA VAL A 82 -1.95 -0.06 -16.45
C VAL A 82 -2.56 -0.79 -15.23
N PRO A 83 -1.75 -1.35 -14.31
CA PRO A 83 -2.28 -2.08 -13.15
C PRO A 83 -2.80 -1.13 -12.07
N GLY A 84 -4.10 -1.19 -11.79
CA GLY A 84 -4.73 -0.55 -10.63
C GLY A 84 -4.79 -1.52 -9.45
N ILE A 85 -4.03 -1.26 -8.38
CA ILE A 85 -3.83 -2.23 -7.29
C ILE A 85 -4.54 -1.77 -6.01
N ALA A 86 -5.49 -2.55 -5.50
CA ALA A 86 -6.05 -2.34 -4.18
C ALA A 86 -5.09 -2.87 -3.07
N PRO A 87 -4.90 -2.14 -1.96
CA PRO A 87 -3.86 -2.43 -0.96
C PRO A 87 -4.26 -3.54 0.02
N ILE A 88 -4.51 -4.73 -0.53
CA ILE A 88 -4.96 -5.92 0.19
C ILE A 88 -3.94 -7.03 -0.01
N GLY A 89 -3.42 -7.59 1.08
CA GLY A 89 -2.52 -8.75 1.04
C GLY A 89 -3.21 -10.07 1.37
N LYS A 90 -2.55 -11.17 1.00
CA LYS A 90 -2.95 -12.54 1.33
C LYS A 90 -2.21 -13.02 2.59
N GLY A 91 -2.97 -13.39 3.61
CA GLY A 91 -2.48 -14.07 4.80
C GLY A 91 -1.95 -15.48 4.49
N GLY A 92 -1.11 -16.03 5.39
CA GLY A 92 -0.65 -17.43 5.27
C GLY A 92 -1.78 -18.47 5.30
N ASP A 93 -2.95 -18.09 5.82
CA ASP A 93 -4.20 -18.87 5.83
C ASP A 93 -5.14 -18.53 4.66
N GLY A 94 -4.68 -17.73 3.70
CA GLY A 94 -5.46 -17.27 2.54
C GLY A 94 -6.41 -16.11 2.83
N ARG A 95 -6.54 -15.63 4.07
CA ARG A 95 -7.43 -14.51 4.41
C ARG A 95 -6.89 -13.18 3.88
N ALA A 96 -7.79 -12.27 3.53
CA ALA A 96 -7.44 -10.92 3.16
C ALA A 96 -7.00 -10.08 4.37
N LEU A 97 -5.93 -9.32 4.21
CA LEU A 97 -5.44 -8.36 5.19
C LEU A 97 -5.32 -6.98 4.52
N ASN A 98 -5.88 -5.95 5.15
CA ASN A 98 -5.74 -4.57 4.75
C ASN A 98 -4.34 -4.06 5.10
N ILE A 99 -3.70 -3.32 4.20
CA ILE A 99 -2.35 -2.80 4.38
C ILE A 99 -2.39 -1.31 4.06
N ASN A 100 -1.57 -0.52 4.73
CA ASN A 100 -1.44 0.89 4.34
C ASN A 100 -0.88 0.98 2.91
N ALA A 101 -1.52 1.84 2.10
CA ALA A 101 -1.26 1.96 0.67
C ALA A 101 0.15 2.46 0.35
N ASP A 102 0.72 3.36 1.16
CA ASP A 102 2.09 3.86 0.98
C ASP A 102 3.12 2.74 1.18
N PHE A 103 2.90 1.85 2.14
CA PHE A 103 3.72 0.65 2.33
C PHE A 103 3.57 -0.34 1.18
N VAL A 104 2.35 -0.53 0.65
CA VAL A 104 2.14 -1.35 -0.55
C VAL A 104 2.89 -0.76 -1.74
N ALA A 105 2.69 0.52 -2.03
CA ALA A 105 3.32 1.22 -3.15
C ALA A 105 4.85 1.19 -3.05
N SER A 106 5.41 1.47 -1.87
CA SER A 106 6.87 1.43 -1.66
C SER A 106 7.46 0.03 -1.81
N LYS A 107 6.79 -1.02 -1.32
CA LYS A 107 7.26 -2.40 -1.48
C LYS A 107 7.15 -2.89 -2.92
N ILE A 108 6.09 -2.51 -3.64
CA ILE A 108 5.95 -2.81 -5.08
C ILE A 108 7.02 -2.09 -5.88
N ALA A 109 7.21 -0.79 -5.66
CA ALA A 109 8.26 -0.02 -6.32
C ALA A 109 9.66 -0.62 -6.07
N SER A 110 9.94 -1.04 -4.84
CA SER A 110 11.18 -1.73 -4.50
C SER A 110 11.33 -3.08 -5.21
N ALA A 111 10.26 -3.87 -5.32
CA ALA A 111 10.27 -5.19 -5.98
C ALA A 111 10.48 -5.06 -7.50
N LEU A 112 9.86 -4.05 -8.12
CA LEU A 112 10.02 -3.73 -9.54
C LEU A 112 11.31 -2.98 -9.87
N LYS A 113 12.07 -2.54 -8.84
CA LYS A 113 13.22 -1.61 -9.00
C LYS A 113 12.83 -0.35 -9.78
N ALA A 114 11.67 0.20 -9.46
CA ALA A 114 11.14 1.39 -10.13
C ALA A 114 12.11 2.57 -10.00
N GLU A 115 12.23 3.37 -11.05
CA GLU A 115 13.04 4.58 -11.05
C GLU A 115 12.53 5.60 -10.02
N LYS A 116 11.20 5.69 -9.85
CA LYS A 116 10.53 6.69 -9.01
C LYS A 116 9.32 6.07 -8.29
N LEU A 117 9.11 6.53 -7.06
CA LEU A 117 7.87 6.34 -6.29
C LEU A 117 7.25 7.73 -6.08
N ILE A 118 6.04 7.93 -6.59
CA ILE A 118 5.28 9.17 -6.43
C ILE A 118 4.15 8.89 -5.43
N LEU A 119 4.14 9.63 -4.32
CA LEU A 119 3.07 9.60 -3.33
C LEU A 119 2.23 10.86 -3.48
N MET A 120 0.91 10.70 -3.59
CA MET A 120 -0.04 11.81 -3.71
C MET A 120 -0.66 12.10 -2.35
N THR A 121 -0.72 13.39 -2.00
CA THR A 121 -1.34 13.90 -0.78
C THR A 121 -2.16 15.13 -1.12
N ASP A 122 -3.16 15.41 -0.28
CA ASP A 122 -3.97 16.63 -0.24
C ASP A 122 -3.20 17.85 0.34
N THR A 123 -1.97 17.64 0.79
CA THR A 123 -1.07 18.71 1.23
C THR A 123 -0.12 19.11 0.12
N GLU A 124 0.41 20.34 0.21
CA GLU A 124 1.35 20.86 -0.77
C GLU A 124 2.72 20.12 -0.78
N GLY A 125 2.96 19.21 0.17
CA GLY A 125 4.18 18.41 0.30
C GLY A 125 4.80 18.46 1.69
N VAL A 126 5.98 17.84 1.85
CA VAL A 126 6.68 17.78 3.15
C VAL A 126 7.26 19.16 3.51
N LYS A 127 6.78 19.75 4.59
CA LYS A 127 7.29 21.02 5.14
C LYS A 127 8.34 20.77 6.22
N ASN A 128 9.31 21.67 6.35
CA ASN A 128 10.26 21.66 7.46
C ASN A 128 9.63 22.28 8.73
N LYS A 129 10.37 22.28 9.85
CA LYS A 129 9.91 22.87 11.12
C LYS A 129 9.57 24.37 11.03
N THR A 130 10.06 25.07 10.00
CA THR A 130 9.80 26.49 9.77
C THR A 130 8.67 26.74 8.76
N GLY A 131 7.94 25.69 8.34
CA GLY A 131 6.81 25.78 7.42
C GLY A 131 7.16 25.85 5.93
N ASN A 132 8.44 25.78 5.55
CA ASN A 132 8.90 25.85 4.16
C ASN A 132 8.94 24.47 3.51
N PHE A 133 8.72 24.41 2.19
CA PHE A 133 8.80 23.16 1.43
C PHE A 133 10.19 22.55 1.40
N ASN A 134 10.26 21.26 1.73
CA ASN A 134 11.44 20.46 1.47
C ASN A 134 11.41 19.94 0.03
N ARG A 135 12.12 20.62 -0.87
CA ARG A 135 12.28 20.19 -2.28
C ARG A 135 13.20 18.97 -2.43
N GLY A 136 13.96 18.63 -1.39
CA GLY A 136 14.83 17.45 -1.36
C GLY A 136 15.24 17.10 0.06
N LEU A 137 14.94 15.88 0.49
CA LEU A 137 15.33 15.32 1.78
C LEU A 137 16.35 14.19 1.55
N PRO A 138 17.66 14.49 1.53
CA PRO A 138 18.66 13.44 1.44
C PRO A 138 18.59 12.53 2.66
N LYS A 139 18.88 11.24 2.47
CA LYS A 139 18.73 10.19 3.50
C LYS A 139 19.36 10.52 4.85
N LYS A 140 20.48 11.26 4.87
CA LYS A 140 21.17 11.71 6.09
C LYS A 140 20.33 12.64 6.98
N LYS A 141 19.34 13.35 6.43
CA LYS A 141 18.48 14.29 7.16
C LYS A 141 17.21 13.64 7.76
N LEU A 142 16.96 12.36 7.51
CA LEU A 142 15.76 11.65 7.98
C LEU A 142 15.98 10.87 9.30
N GLN A 143 17.21 10.85 9.83
CA GLN A 143 17.59 10.08 11.03
C GLN A 143 17.79 10.95 12.28
N GLN A 144 17.36 12.22 12.27
CA GLN A 144 17.41 13.16 13.40
C GLN A 144 15.99 13.63 13.73
#